data_AF-X1II97-F1
#
_entry.id   AF-X1II97-F1
#
_cell.length_a   1.000
_cell.length_b   1.000
_cell.length_c   1.000
_cell.angle_alpha   90.00
_cell.angle_beta   90.00
_cell.angle_gamma   90.00
#
_symmetry.space_group_name_H-M   'P 1'
#
loop_
_entity.id
_entity.type
_entity.pdbx_description
1 polymer ?
#
loop_
_entity_poly.entity_id
_entity_poly.type
_entity_poly.pdbx_seq_one_letter_code
_entity_poly.pdbx_strand_id
1 'polypeptide(L)'
;MNIQPTHWVLIGVGVLLLLAILSYLVLKYIYHKPTGNIWLYLFMIFMFWTWIFTIYETPSKRREKLKKAGVKEGQVIVDNGCGPGRFTILAARIVGPEGKVYALDIHPLHTAIVAVRIAIGGPKNISVMHADCCATGLPDKGR
;
A
#
# COMPACT_ATOMS: atom_id res chain seq x y z
N MET A 1 35.56 -21.72 -15.21
CA MET A 1 34.25 -22.36 -14.99
C MET A 1 33.20 -21.26 -14.90
N ASN A 2 32.33 -21.13 -15.90
CA ASN A 2 31.35 -20.06 -15.96
C ASN A 2 30.05 -20.55 -15.28
N ILE A 3 29.82 -20.16 -14.03
CA ILE A 3 28.64 -20.58 -13.28
C ILE A 3 27.43 -19.86 -13.89
N GLN A 4 26.52 -20.64 -14.48
CA GLN A 4 25.31 -20.09 -15.09
C GLN A 4 24.49 -19.34 -14.02
N PRO A 5 23.91 -18.15 -14.33
CA PRO A 5 23.17 -17.33 -13.38
C PRO A 5 22.00 -18.06 -12.70
N THR A 6 21.51 -19.14 -13.32
CA THR A 6 20.52 -20.06 -12.76
C THR A 6 20.94 -20.74 -11.46
N HIS A 7 22.25 -21.00 -11.25
CA HIS A 7 22.74 -21.63 -10.02
C HIS A 7 22.58 -20.72 -8.80
N TRP A 8 22.83 -19.42 -8.96
CA TRP A 8 22.66 -18.44 -7.89
C TRP A 8 21.20 -18.28 -7.46
N VAL A 9 20.28 -18.37 -8.41
CA VAL A 9 18.83 -18.37 -8.12
C VAL A 9 18.45 -19.60 -7.31
N LEU A 10 18.91 -20.79 -7.71
CA LEU A 10 18.62 -22.04 -6.99
C LEU A 10 19.20 -22.04 -5.57
N ILE A 11 20.43 -21.56 -5.41
CA ILE A 11 21.06 -21.40 -4.09
C ILE A 11 20.25 -20.43 -3.23
N GLY A 12 19.82 -19.29 -3.79
CA GLY A 12 18.99 -18.31 -3.07
C GLY A 12 17.65 -18.87 -2.60
N VAL A 13 16.96 -19.64 -3.46
CA VAL A 13 15.71 -20.31 -3.08
C VAL A 13 15.95 -21.35 -1.98
N GLY A 14 17.03 -22.12 -2.07
CA GLY A 14 17.40 -23.12 -1.05
C GLY A 14 17.64 -22.49 0.33
N VAL A 15 18.36 -21.37 0.37
CA VAL A 15 18.62 -20.63 1.63
C VAL A 15 17.33 -20.08 2.24
N LEU A 16 16.43 -19.52 1.43
CA LEU A 16 15.14 -19.00 1.90
C LEU A 16 14.25 -20.11 2.51
N LEU A 17 14.17 -21.25 1.85
CA LEU A 17 13.40 -22.41 2.35
C LEU A 17 13.99 -22.91 3.67
N LEU A 18 15.31 -23.00 3.77
CA LEU A 18 15.99 -23.44 4.99
C LEU A 18 15.72 -22.47 6.16
N LEU A 19 15.80 -21.16 5.93
CA LEU A 19 15.47 -20.15 6.94
C LEU A 19 14.01 -20.25 7.40
N ALA A 20 13.07 -20.45 6.48
CA ALA A 20 11.65 -20.61 6.81
C ALA A 20 11.36 -21.88 7.61
N ILE A 21 12.04 -22.99 7.32
CA ILE A 21 11.94 -24.24 8.08
C ILE A 21 12.51 -24.04 9.49
N LEU A 22 13.68 -23.42 9.61
CA LEU A 22 14.31 -23.15 10.91
C LEU A 22 13.45 -22.23 11.78
N SER A 23 12.90 -21.15 11.23
CA SER A 23 12.01 -20.25 11.97
C SER A 23 10.73 -20.96 12.42
N TYR A 24 10.16 -21.84 11.59
CA TYR A 24 9.02 -22.68 11.99
C TYR A 24 9.37 -23.61 13.17
N LEU A 25 10.52 -24.28 13.13
CA LEU A 25 10.97 -25.16 14.21
C LEU A 25 11.25 -24.41 15.50
N VAL A 26 11.88 -23.23 15.43
CA VAL A 26 12.13 -22.35 16.59
C VAL A 26 10.81 -21.89 17.21
N LEU A 27 9.85 -21.44 16.41
CA LEU A 27 8.52 -21.07 16.89
C LEU A 27 7.81 -22.27 17.55
N LYS A 28 7.89 -23.46 16.94
CA LYS A 28 7.32 -24.67 17.52
C LYS A 28 7.97 -25.05 18.85
N TYR A 29 9.29 -24.89 18.96
CA TYR A 29 10.04 -25.16 20.18
C TYR A 29 9.69 -24.16 21.30
N ILE A 30 9.68 -22.86 21.00
CA ILE A 30 9.42 -21.81 22.00
C ILE A 30 7.98 -21.88 22.52
N TYR A 31 7.00 -22.05 21.64
CA TYR A 31 5.60 -21.87 22.02
C TYR A 31 4.97 -23.10 22.70
N HIS A 32 5.61 -24.28 22.68
CA HIS A 32 5.16 -25.53 23.34
C HIS A 32 3.66 -25.86 23.20
N LYS A 33 2.98 -25.26 22.22
CA LYS A 33 1.56 -25.37 21.91
C LYS A 33 1.43 -26.09 20.58
N PRO A 34 0.28 -26.74 20.30
CA PRO A 34 0.00 -27.28 18.98
C PRO A 34 -0.15 -26.11 18.01
N THR A 35 0.96 -25.68 17.42
CA THR A 35 0.94 -24.76 16.28
C THR A 35 0.30 -25.46 15.10
N GLY A 36 -0.46 -24.69 14.30
CA GLY A 36 -1.08 -25.20 13.08
C GLY A 36 -0.05 -25.83 12.14
N ASN A 37 -0.54 -26.65 11.20
CA ASN A 37 0.31 -27.35 10.24
C ASN A 37 1.27 -26.40 9.49
N ILE A 38 2.39 -26.94 9.01
CA ILE A 38 3.39 -26.16 8.26
C ILE A 38 2.79 -25.44 7.03
N TRP A 39 1.68 -25.95 6.49
CA TRP A 39 0.91 -25.32 5.42
C TRP A 39 0.35 -23.94 5.81
N LEU A 40 -0.16 -23.76 7.04
CA LEU A 40 -0.58 -22.43 7.52
C LEU A 40 0.59 -21.46 7.62
N TYR A 41 1.76 -21.95 8.04
CA TYR A 41 2.97 -21.13 8.13
C TYR A 41 3.47 -20.68 6.76
N LEU A 42 3.56 -21.61 5.80
CA LEU A 42 3.92 -21.30 4.41
C LEU A 42 2.88 -20.40 3.73
N PHE A 43 1.59 -20.60 4.01
CA PHE A 43 0.52 -19.73 3.55
C PHE A 43 0.68 -18.30 4.06
N MET A 44 1.03 -18.10 5.34
CA MET A 44 1.31 -16.77 5.90
C MET A 44 2.52 -16.10 5.22
N ILE A 45 3.60 -16.84 4.95
CA ILE A 45 4.77 -16.31 4.20
C ILE A 45 4.37 -15.94 2.77
N PHE A 46 3.61 -16.79 2.09
CA PHE A 46 3.12 -16.51 0.75
C PHE A 46 2.21 -15.27 0.72
N MET A 47 1.29 -15.15 1.67
CA MET A 47 0.40 -14.00 1.79
C MET A 47 1.20 -12.72 2.08
N PHE A 48 2.21 -12.81 2.95
CA PHE A 48 3.16 -11.72 3.19
C PHE A 48 3.93 -11.33 1.91
N TRP A 49 4.29 -12.30 1.08
CA TRP A 49 4.91 -12.07 -0.23
C TRP A 49 3.95 -11.40 -1.22
N THR A 50 2.68 -11.79 -1.28
CA THR A 50 1.70 -11.06 -2.11
C THR A 50 1.49 -9.62 -1.64
N TRP A 51 1.55 -9.40 -0.32
CA TRP A 51 1.49 -8.07 0.27
C TRP A 51 2.73 -7.24 -0.08
N ILE A 52 3.91 -7.86 -0.17
CA ILE A 52 5.16 -7.21 -0.56
C ILE A 52 5.05 -6.59 -1.95
N PHE A 53 4.39 -7.25 -2.91
CA PHE A 53 4.18 -6.70 -4.26
C PHE A 53 3.35 -5.40 -4.24
N THR A 54 2.35 -5.29 -3.35
CA THR A 54 1.60 -4.03 -3.21
C THR A 54 2.42 -2.89 -2.61
N ILE A 55 3.45 -3.21 -1.83
CA ILE A 55 4.41 -2.24 -1.29
C ILE A 55 5.41 -1.80 -2.36
N TYR A 56 5.89 -2.74 -3.19
CA TYR A 56 6.90 -2.49 -4.22
C TYR A 56 6.44 -1.65 -5.40
N GLU A 57 5.15 -1.34 -5.51
CA GLU A 57 4.71 -0.43 -6.57
C GLU A 57 5.33 0.96 -6.38
N THR A 58 6.19 1.36 -7.31
CA THR A 58 6.93 2.61 -7.23
C THR A 58 5.99 3.82 -7.35
N PRO A 59 6.34 4.98 -6.76
CA PRO A 59 5.59 6.21 -6.92
C PRO A 59 5.41 6.63 -8.39
N SER A 60 6.36 6.30 -9.26
CA SER A 60 6.29 6.58 -10.71
C SER A 60 5.16 5.81 -11.40
N LYS A 61 5.02 4.51 -11.13
CA LYS A 61 3.94 3.67 -11.70
C LYS A 61 2.57 4.12 -11.23
N ARG A 62 2.43 4.47 -9.94
CA ARG A 62 1.17 5.02 -9.40
C ARG A 62 0.82 6.35 -10.04
N ARG A 63 1.81 7.24 -10.25
CA ARG A 63 1.61 8.51 -10.96
C ARG A 63 1.16 8.28 -12.40
N GLU A 64 1.74 7.30 -13.10
CA GLU A 64 1.33 6.94 -14.46
C GLU A 64 -0.12 6.45 -14.50
N LYS A 65 -0.53 5.59 -13.56
CA LYS A 65 -1.93 5.14 -13.43
C LYS A 65 -2.90 6.31 -13.24
N LEU A 66 -2.57 7.27 -12.37
CA LEU A 66 -3.38 8.47 -12.17
C LEU A 66 -3.51 9.29 -13.46
N LYS A 67 -2.41 9.51 -14.17
CA LYS A 67 -2.44 10.22 -15.46
C LYS A 67 -3.30 9.48 -16.50
N LYS A 68 -3.18 8.16 -16.58
CA LYS A 68 -4.00 7.31 -17.47
C LYS A 68 -5.49 7.34 -17.10
N ALA A 69 -5.80 7.48 -15.82
CA ALA A 69 -7.16 7.68 -15.32
C ALA A 69 -7.71 9.10 -15.59
N GLY A 70 -6.91 10.00 -16.19
CA GLY A 70 -7.36 11.33 -16.60
C GLY A 70 -7.11 12.44 -15.57
N VAL A 71 -6.34 12.17 -14.51
CA VAL A 71 -5.96 13.16 -13.50
C VAL A 71 -5.04 14.23 -14.12
N LYS A 72 -5.48 15.49 -14.04
CA LYS A 72 -4.85 16.66 -14.66
C LYS A 72 -4.84 17.85 -13.70
N GLU A 73 -4.02 18.84 -14.03
CA GLU A 73 -3.91 20.10 -13.29
C GLU A 73 -5.24 20.84 -13.17
N GLY A 74 -5.46 21.51 -12.04
CA GLY A 74 -6.66 22.29 -11.72
C GLY A 74 -7.90 21.47 -11.35
N GLN A 75 -7.84 20.13 -11.42
CA GLN A 75 -9.02 19.30 -11.15
C GLN A 75 -9.34 19.19 -9.66
N VAL A 76 -10.64 19.07 -9.38
CA VAL A 76 -11.17 18.62 -8.10
C VAL A 76 -11.46 17.13 -8.18
N ILE A 77 -10.84 16.34 -7.31
CA ILE A 77 -10.86 14.86 -7.37
C ILE A 77 -11.22 14.29 -6.01
N VAL A 78 -11.93 13.17 -5.99
CA VAL A 78 -12.16 12.37 -4.79
C VAL A 78 -11.35 11.08 -4.86
N ASP A 79 -10.57 10.80 -3.81
CA ASP A 79 -9.86 9.55 -3.59
C ASP A 79 -10.66 8.72 -2.59
N ASN A 80 -11.48 7.81 -3.12
CA ASN A 80 -12.46 7.05 -2.37
C ASN A 80 -11.84 5.78 -1.79
N GLY A 81 -11.80 5.65 -0.46
CA GLY A 81 -10.99 4.64 0.23
C GLY A 81 -9.50 4.99 0.14
N CYS A 82 -9.14 6.21 0.56
CA CYS A 82 -7.79 6.74 0.37
C CYS A 82 -6.68 5.93 1.05
N GLY A 83 -7.03 5.10 2.04
CA GLY A 83 -6.10 4.25 2.77
C GLY A 83 -4.98 5.08 3.41
N PRO A 84 -3.71 4.62 3.35
CA PRO A 84 -2.58 5.39 3.87
C PRO A 84 -2.20 6.60 2.98
N GLY A 85 -2.99 6.97 1.97
CA GLY A 85 -2.77 8.15 1.12
C GLY A 85 -1.71 8.00 0.03
N ARG A 86 -1.49 6.78 -0.49
CA ARG A 86 -0.48 6.54 -1.54
C ARG A 86 -0.85 7.20 -2.87
N PHE A 87 -2.14 7.19 -3.22
CA PHE A 87 -2.64 7.87 -4.42
C PHE A 87 -2.99 9.32 -4.13
N THR A 88 -3.64 9.61 -3.00
CA THR A 88 -4.00 10.97 -2.55
C THR A 88 -2.87 11.98 -2.71
N ILE A 89 -1.68 11.68 -2.16
CA ILE A 89 -0.53 12.60 -2.16
C ILE A 89 -0.01 12.82 -3.60
N LEU A 90 -0.04 11.78 -4.43
CA LEU A 90 0.40 11.89 -5.83
C LEU A 90 -0.63 12.65 -6.67
N ALA A 91 -1.92 12.38 -6.47
CA ALA A 91 -3.02 13.09 -7.13
C ALA A 91 -2.96 14.57 -6.80
N ALA A 92 -2.79 14.93 -5.52
CA ALA A 92 -2.67 16.30 -5.06
C ALA A 92 -1.50 17.06 -5.71
N ARG A 93 -0.38 16.37 -5.93
CA ARG A 93 0.77 16.91 -6.67
C ARG A 93 0.53 17.04 -8.18
N ILE A 94 -0.32 16.21 -8.78
CA ILE A 94 -0.64 16.31 -10.21
C ILE A 94 -1.65 17.42 -10.46
N VAL A 95 -2.69 17.53 -9.63
CA VAL A 95 -3.72 18.57 -9.79
C VAL A 95 -3.18 19.97 -9.48
N GLY A 96 -2.06 20.07 -8.78
CA GLY A 96 -1.40 21.35 -8.49
C GLY A 96 -2.15 22.21 -7.46
N PRO A 97 -1.62 23.39 -7.13
CA PRO A 97 -2.15 24.25 -6.06
C PRO A 97 -3.60 24.73 -6.31
N GLU A 98 -3.98 24.90 -7.58
CA GLU A 98 -5.33 25.32 -7.98
C GLU A 98 -6.34 24.16 -7.97
N GLY A 99 -5.85 22.91 -8.03
CA GLY A 99 -6.69 21.73 -7.90
C GLY A 99 -6.88 21.30 -6.45
N LYS A 100 -7.84 20.41 -6.20
CA LYS A 100 -8.16 19.93 -4.85
C LYS A 100 -8.40 18.43 -4.81
N VAL A 101 -7.93 17.77 -3.77
CA VAL A 101 -8.17 16.34 -3.56
C VAL A 101 -8.92 16.12 -2.25
N TYR A 102 -10.07 15.44 -2.33
CA TYR A 102 -10.80 14.94 -1.17
C TYR A 102 -10.36 13.51 -0.87
N ALA A 103 -9.71 13.29 0.26
CA ALA A 103 -9.26 11.99 0.72
C ALA A 103 -10.32 11.40 1.66
N LEU A 104 -11.08 10.42 1.18
CA LEU A 104 -12.22 9.87 1.90
C LEU A 104 -11.94 8.42 2.31
N ASP A 105 -12.16 8.11 3.59
CA ASP A 105 -12.04 6.72 4.09
C ASP A 105 -12.96 6.49 5.28
N ILE A 106 -13.56 5.30 5.33
CA ILE A 106 -14.43 4.87 6.44
C ILE A 106 -13.62 4.51 7.69
N HIS A 107 -12.31 4.29 7.58
CA HIS A 107 -11.48 3.90 8.72
C HIS A 107 -10.71 5.11 9.26
N PRO A 108 -10.88 5.48 10.55
CA PRO A 108 -10.31 6.72 11.10
C PRO A 108 -8.78 6.71 11.13
N LEU A 109 -8.16 5.52 11.21
CA LEU A 109 -6.71 5.37 11.12
C LEU A 109 -6.14 5.87 9.78
N HIS A 110 -6.84 5.61 8.67
CA HIS A 110 -6.38 6.03 7.34
C HIS A 110 -6.41 7.54 7.19
N THR A 111 -7.51 8.17 7.60
CA THR A 111 -7.63 9.63 7.61
C THR A 111 -6.56 10.27 8.50
N ALA A 112 -6.26 9.69 9.67
CA ALA A 112 -5.19 10.15 10.55
C ALA A 112 -3.80 10.05 9.88
N ILE A 113 -3.50 8.93 9.21
CA ILE A 113 -2.23 8.76 8.48
C ILE A 113 -2.09 9.82 7.37
N VAL A 114 -3.16 10.09 6.62
CA VAL A 114 -3.14 11.13 5.57
C VAL A 114 -2.92 12.51 6.18
N ALA A 115 -3.62 12.83 7.27
CA ALA A 115 -3.45 14.11 7.97
C ALA A 115 -2.01 14.33 8.45
N VAL A 116 -1.38 13.31 9.05
CA VAL A 116 0.03 13.36 9.45
C VAL A 116 0.94 13.58 8.24
N ARG A 117 0.70 12.89 7.12
CA ARG A 117 1.48 13.09 5.88
C ARG A 117 1.38 14.50 5.33
N ILE A 118 0.23 15.14 5.46
CA ILE A 118 0.05 16.55 5.10
C ILE A 118 0.87 17.44 6.05
N ALA A 119 0.77 17.19 7.36
CA ALA A 119 1.45 18.00 8.37
C ALA A 119 2.99 17.97 8.25
N ILE A 120 3.59 16.83 7.89
CA ILE A 120 5.05 16.69 7.76
C ILE A 120 5.62 17.22 6.42
N GLY A 121 4.88 18.08 5.71
CA GLY A 121 5.31 18.68 4.44
C GLY A 121 4.64 18.10 3.19
N GLY A 122 3.47 17.48 3.36
CA GLY A 122 2.64 17.04 2.24
C GLY A 122 1.94 18.20 1.52
N PRO A 123 1.26 17.92 0.39
CA PRO A 123 0.50 18.92 -0.34
C PRO A 123 -0.64 19.49 0.52
N LYS A 124 -0.82 20.82 0.48
CA LYS A 124 -1.84 21.53 1.27
C LYS A 124 -3.24 21.52 0.64
N ASN A 125 -3.33 21.15 -0.63
CA ASN A 125 -4.57 21.11 -1.41
C ASN A 125 -5.35 19.80 -1.22
N ILE A 126 -5.22 19.18 -0.03
CA ILE A 126 -5.89 17.93 0.33
C ILE A 126 -6.86 18.22 1.47
N SER A 127 -8.10 17.76 1.33
CA SER A 127 -9.10 17.78 2.39
C SER A 127 -9.40 16.34 2.80
N VAL A 128 -9.12 16.02 4.06
CA VAL A 128 -9.34 14.67 4.61
C VAL A 128 -10.75 14.60 5.18
N MET A 129 -11.50 13.58 4.80
CA MET A 129 -12.88 13.36 5.25
C MET A 129 -13.03 11.92 5.75
N HIS A 130 -13.54 11.78 6.96
CA HIS A 130 -13.95 10.49 7.49
C HIS A 130 -15.43 10.31 7.20
N ALA A 131 -15.74 9.47 6.21
CA ALA A 131 -17.11 9.27 5.75
C ALA A 131 -17.25 7.93 5.03
N ASP A 132 -18.49 7.47 4.95
CA ASP A 132 -18.89 6.35 4.10
C ASP A 132 -18.94 6.83 2.63
N CYS A 133 -18.47 6.01 1.70
CA CYS A 133 -18.51 6.30 0.27
C CYS A 133 -19.94 6.42 -0.28
N CYS A 134 -20.91 5.77 0.34
CA CYS A 134 -22.33 5.88 0.01
C CYS A 134 -22.99 7.14 0.61
N ALA A 135 -22.35 7.78 1.58
CA ALA A 135 -22.86 8.96 2.29
C ALA A 135 -21.72 9.96 2.54
N THR A 136 -21.14 10.48 1.45
CA THR A 136 -19.93 11.31 1.51
C THR A 136 -20.17 12.72 2.07
N GLY A 137 -21.41 13.20 2.05
CA GLY A 137 -21.76 14.58 2.39
C GLY A 137 -21.18 15.62 1.42
N LEU A 138 -20.61 15.19 0.30
CA LEU A 138 -20.11 16.09 -0.74
C LEU A 138 -21.29 16.69 -1.53
N PRO A 139 -21.20 17.97 -1.94
CA PRO A 139 -22.24 18.58 -2.75
C PRO A 139 -22.34 17.89 -4.11
N ASP A 140 -23.57 17.74 -4.61
CA ASP A 140 -23.91 17.05 -5.87
C ASP A 140 -23.26 17.67 -7.12
N LYS A 141 -22.67 18.86 -6.99
CA LYS A 141 -21.93 19.57 -8.05
C LYS A 141 -20.57 20.00 -7.54
N GLY A 142 -19.51 19.50 -8.17
CA GLY A 142 -18.15 20.02 -8.00
C GLY A 142 -18.10 21.46 -8.50
N ARG A 143 -17.82 22.39 -7.60
CA ARG A 143 -17.59 23.80 -7.91
C ARG A 143 -16.13 24.13 -7.67
#